data_AF-A0A7W0N6H8-F1
#
_entry.id   AF-A0A7W0N6H8-F1
#
_cell.length_a   1.000
_cell.length_b   1.000
_cell.length_c   1.000
_cell.angle_alpha   90.00
_cell.angle_beta   90.00
_cell.angle_gamma   90.00
#
_symmetry.space_group_name_H-M   'P 1'
#
loop_
_entity.id
_entity.type
_entity.pdbx_description
1 polymer ?
#
loop_
_entity_poly.entity_id
_entity_poly.type
_entity_poly.pdbx_seq_one_letter_code
_entity_poly.pdbx_strand_id
1 'polypeptide(L)'
;GLFGVQFGATGDVPVSGDLDGDGKTDHVVFRPSDGVWYLLNSQTGFTAAQFGFPTDKLVPADFDGDGKDDIAVFRPSNGFWYVLKSTGGVNSLQFGIATDIPVPGDYDGDGKDDLAVFRGGTWYLNRSTAGFTSVIFGEGSDLPIPKQYVP
;
A
#
# COMPACT_ATOMS: atom_id res chain seq x y z
N GLY A 1 -31.41 3.84 5.75
CA GLY A 1 -31.10 5.04 4.93
C GLY A 1 -29.61 5.05 4.68
N LEU A 2 -29.18 5.48 3.49
CA LEU A 2 -27.76 5.68 3.21
C LEU A 2 -27.31 6.91 4.01
N PHE A 3 -26.32 6.75 4.88
CA PHE A 3 -25.66 7.85 5.57
C PHE A 3 -24.27 8.01 4.95
N GLY A 4 -23.92 9.21 4.53
CA GLY A 4 -22.60 9.53 3.98
C GLY A 4 -21.95 10.63 4.80
N VAL A 5 -20.66 10.45 5.13
CA VAL A 5 -19.80 11.49 5.69
C VAL A 5 -18.88 11.95 4.57
N GLN A 6 -18.83 13.26 4.30
CA GLN A 6 -17.88 13.80 3.33
C GLN A 6 -16.49 13.83 3.96
N PHE A 7 -15.58 13.04 3.39
CA PHE A 7 -14.16 13.05 3.74
C PHE A 7 -13.33 13.18 2.46
N GLY A 8 -12.34 14.07 2.47
CA GLY A 8 -11.53 14.43 1.30
C GLY A 8 -12.05 15.61 0.47
N ALA A 9 -11.28 15.96 -0.55
CA ALA A 9 -11.52 17.03 -1.51
C ALA A 9 -11.52 16.51 -2.95
N THR A 10 -11.98 17.33 -3.89
CA THR A 10 -11.94 16.99 -5.32
C THR A 10 -10.50 16.76 -5.78
N GLY A 11 -10.26 15.60 -6.38
CA GLY A 11 -8.94 15.18 -6.85
C GLY A 11 -8.14 14.34 -5.84
N ASP A 12 -8.65 14.17 -4.62
CA ASP A 12 -8.07 13.23 -3.67
C ASP A 12 -8.29 11.78 -4.17
N VAL A 13 -7.29 10.92 -3.95
CA VAL A 13 -7.30 9.51 -4.31
C VAL A 13 -7.64 8.71 -3.06
N PRO A 14 -8.74 7.93 -3.03
CA PRO A 14 -9.09 7.11 -1.88
C PRO A 14 -8.08 5.97 -1.71
N VAL A 15 -7.81 5.63 -0.45
CA VAL A 15 -6.96 4.51 -0.06
C VAL A 15 -7.67 3.69 1.01
N SER A 16 -7.47 2.38 0.97
CA SER A 16 -7.96 1.44 1.98
C SER A 16 -6.78 0.92 2.80
N GLY A 17 -6.97 0.77 4.11
CA GLY A 17 -6.03 0.11 5.03
C GLY A 17 -6.46 0.32 6.49
N ASP A 18 -5.88 -0.43 7.41
CA ASP A 18 -6.00 -0.27 8.87
C ASP A 18 -4.71 0.38 9.40
N LEU A 19 -4.65 1.71 9.38
CA LEU A 19 -3.43 2.47 9.66
C LEU A 19 -3.29 2.80 11.15
N ASP A 20 -4.34 2.61 11.96
CA ASP A 20 -4.26 2.73 13.42
C ASP A 20 -4.17 1.40 14.19
N GLY A 21 -4.37 0.26 13.51
CA GLY A 21 -4.16 -1.10 14.01
C GLY A 21 -5.29 -1.63 14.86
N ASP A 22 -6.52 -1.13 14.65
CA ASP A 22 -7.67 -1.49 15.46
C ASP A 22 -8.53 -2.62 14.86
N GLY A 23 -8.04 -3.22 13.78
CA GLY A 23 -8.68 -4.30 13.03
C GLY A 23 -9.77 -3.81 12.08
N LYS A 24 -9.88 -2.50 11.84
CA LYS A 24 -10.86 -1.92 10.92
C LYS A 24 -10.18 -1.03 9.89
N THR A 25 -10.75 -1.02 8.70
CA THR A 25 -10.32 -0.09 7.65
C THR A 25 -10.64 1.37 8.04
N ASP A 26 -9.67 2.24 7.82
CA ASP A 26 -9.74 3.68 8.03
C ASP A 26 -10.24 4.42 6.78
N HIS A 27 -10.74 5.65 6.98
CA HIS A 27 -11.05 6.53 5.86
C HIS A 27 -9.77 7.28 5.48
N VAL A 28 -9.14 6.89 4.38
CA VAL A 28 -7.86 7.46 3.95
C VAL A 28 -7.97 8.04 2.55
N VAL A 29 -7.37 9.21 2.36
CA VAL A 29 -7.17 9.80 1.04
C VAL A 29 -5.76 10.35 0.89
N PHE A 30 -5.19 10.19 -0.31
CA PHE A 30 -3.99 10.91 -0.72
C PHE A 30 -4.38 12.10 -1.57
N ARG A 31 -3.85 13.29 -1.26
CA ARG A 31 -4.05 14.49 -2.05
C ARG A 31 -2.83 14.72 -2.94
N PRO A 32 -2.94 14.56 -4.27
CA PRO A 32 -1.80 14.75 -5.16
C PRO A 32 -1.28 16.19 -5.16
N SER A 33 -2.13 17.20 -4.96
CA SER A 33 -1.70 18.60 -5.05
C SER A 33 -0.68 19.03 -4.00
N ASP A 34 -0.61 18.36 -2.86
CA ASP A 34 0.34 18.64 -1.77
C ASP A 34 1.16 17.41 -1.33
N GLY A 35 0.84 16.22 -1.84
CA GLY A 35 1.54 14.98 -1.49
C GLY A 35 1.23 14.50 -0.07
N VAL A 36 0.04 14.85 0.45
CA VAL A 36 -0.35 14.55 1.83
C VAL A 36 -1.37 13.43 1.87
N TRP A 37 -1.14 12.47 2.76
CA TRP A 37 -2.12 11.49 3.20
C TRP A 37 -2.93 12.10 4.33
N TYR A 38 -4.25 12.06 4.19
CA TYR A 38 -5.21 12.46 5.21
C TYR A 38 -5.98 11.24 5.67
N LEU A 39 -5.94 10.97 6.96
CA LEU A 39 -6.54 9.81 7.55
C LEU A 39 -7.57 10.27 8.58
N LEU A 40 -8.77 9.72 8.50
CA LEU A 40 -9.72 9.72 9.60
C LEU A 40 -9.78 8.29 10.13
N ASN A 41 -8.90 8.04 11.11
CA ASN A 41 -8.73 6.73 11.70
C ASN A 41 -9.96 6.32 12.50
N SER A 42 -10.28 5.04 12.48
CA SER A 42 -11.51 4.47 13.03
C SER A 42 -11.57 4.58 14.55
N GLN A 43 -10.42 4.60 15.23
CA GLN A 43 -10.31 4.75 16.68
C GLN A 43 -9.56 6.01 17.11
N THR A 44 -8.47 6.35 16.44
CA THR A 44 -7.53 7.41 16.90
C THR A 44 -7.82 8.80 16.33
N GLY A 45 -8.79 8.92 15.42
CA GLY A 45 -9.25 10.20 14.86
C GLY A 45 -8.40 10.71 13.70
N PHE A 46 -8.42 12.02 13.47
CA PHE A 46 -7.78 12.62 12.29
C PHE A 46 -6.27 12.73 12.43
N THR A 47 -5.54 12.29 11.40
CA THR A 47 -4.09 12.48 11.25
C THR A 47 -3.73 12.84 9.80
N ALA A 48 -2.51 13.34 9.60
CA ALA A 48 -1.99 13.63 8.26
C ALA A 48 -0.48 13.39 8.19
N ALA A 49 -0.02 12.89 7.05
CA ALA A 49 1.38 12.62 6.79
C ALA A 49 1.77 13.05 5.37
N GLN A 50 2.82 13.85 5.22
CA GLN A 50 3.33 14.22 3.91
C GLN A 50 4.28 13.13 3.40
N PHE A 51 3.85 12.37 2.39
CA PHE A 51 4.61 11.24 1.89
C PHE A 51 4.22 10.86 0.46
N GLY A 52 5.21 10.83 -0.45
CA GLY A 52 5.02 10.44 -1.85
C GLY A 52 4.78 11.60 -2.81
N PHE A 53 4.60 11.25 -4.09
CA PHE A 53 4.37 12.17 -5.20
C PHE A 53 3.10 11.81 -5.97
N PRO A 54 2.53 12.74 -6.76
CA PRO A 54 1.31 12.52 -7.56
C PRO A 54 1.34 11.29 -8.48
N THR A 55 2.52 10.89 -8.94
CA THR A 55 2.70 9.79 -9.90
C THR A 55 2.98 8.45 -9.25
N ASP A 56 3.08 8.41 -7.92
CA ASP A 56 3.33 7.17 -7.20
C ASP A 56 2.04 6.34 -7.10
N LYS A 57 2.19 5.01 -7.05
CA LYS A 57 1.09 4.10 -6.73
C LYS A 57 1.02 3.94 -5.21
N LEU A 58 -0.17 4.13 -4.64
CA LEU A 58 -0.44 4.07 -3.20
C LEU A 58 -0.64 2.60 -2.81
N VAL A 59 0.14 2.10 -1.85
CA VAL A 59 0.19 0.66 -1.52
C VAL A 59 0.43 0.43 -0.02
N PRO A 60 -0.43 0.94 0.87
CA PRO A 60 -0.28 0.70 2.29
C PRO A 60 -0.43 -0.79 2.60
N ALA A 61 0.37 -1.27 3.55
CA ALA A 61 0.39 -2.65 4.04
C ALA A 61 1.27 -2.70 5.32
N ASP A 62 1.16 -3.74 6.14
CA ASP A 62 1.97 -3.91 7.35
C ASP A 62 3.37 -4.45 7.02
N PHE A 63 4.29 -3.61 6.56
CA PHE A 63 5.63 -4.05 6.15
C PHE A 63 6.59 -4.27 7.32
N ASP A 64 6.27 -3.75 8.52
CA ASP A 64 7.12 -3.84 9.68
C ASP A 64 6.66 -4.85 10.75
N GLY A 65 5.44 -5.35 10.63
CA GLY A 65 4.85 -6.43 11.41
C GLY A 65 4.29 -5.98 12.76
N ASP A 66 3.92 -4.71 12.90
CA ASP A 66 3.36 -4.18 14.14
C ASP A 66 1.83 -4.27 14.23
N GLY A 67 1.19 -4.82 13.19
CA GLY A 67 -0.26 -4.95 13.08
C GLY A 67 -0.96 -3.70 12.55
N LYS A 68 -0.22 -2.72 12.02
CA LYS A 68 -0.74 -1.53 11.35
C LYS A 68 -0.27 -1.49 9.93
N ASP A 69 -1.14 -1.06 9.02
CA ASP A 69 -0.70 -0.73 7.68
C ASP A 69 0.20 0.52 7.72
N ASP A 70 1.36 0.40 7.09
CA ASP A 70 2.29 1.50 6.88
C ASP A 70 1.84 2.38 5.70
N ILE A 71 2.19 3.67 5.75
CA ILE A 71 2.05 4.52 4.56
C ILE A 71 3.15 4.15 3.57
N ALA A 72 2.77 3.62 2.41
CA ALA A 72 3.73 3.17 1.42
C ALA A 72 3.33 3.54 -0.01
N VAL A 73 4.37 3.72 -0.83
CA VAL A 73 4.23 4.02 -2.25
C VAL A 73 5.20 3.23 -3.11
N PHE A 74 4.75 2.80 -4.30
CA PHE A 74 5.61 2.32 -5.37
C PHE A 74 5.74 3.39 -6.44
N ARG A 75 6.97 3.77 -6.78
CA ARG A 75 7.27 4.81 -7.77
C ARG A 75 7.65 4.17 -9.12
N PRO A 76 6.76 4.20 -10.12
CA PRO A 76 7.03 3.51 -11.39
C PRO A 76 8.23 4.10 -12.15
N SER A 77 8.50 5.41 -12.00
CA SER A 77 9.57 6.08 -12.73
C SER A 77 10.97 5.58 -12.40
N ASN A 78 11.17 4.92 -11.24
CA ASN A 78 12.44 4.35 -10.84
C ASN A 78 12.35 2.92 -10.27
N GLY A 79 11.15 2.36 -10.09
CA GLY A 79 10.93 1.02 -9.56
C GLY A 79 11.17 0.90 -8.05
N PHE A 80 11.23 2.02 -7.32
CA PHE A 80 11.42 2.01 -5.87
C PHE A 80 10.10 1.94 -5.12
N TRP A 81 10.14 1.16 -4.04
CA TRP A 81 9.19 1.22 -2.94
C TRP A 81 9.74 2.19 -1.89
N TYR A 82 8.85 2.96 -1.29
CA TYR A 82 9.12 3.79 -0.13
C TYR A 82 8.06 3.50 0.92
N VAL A 83 8.47 3.15 2.13
CA VAL A 83 7.59 2.76 3.24
C VAL A 83 7.90 3.67 4.42
N LEU A 84 6.92 4.47 4.84
CA LEU A 84 6.93 5.19 6.09
C LEU A 84 6.31 4.29 7.16
N LYS A 85 7.17 3.72 8.00
CA LYS A 85 6.77 2.75 9.00
C LYS A 85 5.93 3.38 10.11
N SER A 86 4.88 2.70 10.54
CA SER A 86 4.03 3.03 11.68
C SER A 86 4.86 3.14 12.98
N THR A 87 5.88 2.30 13.13
CA THR A 87 6.86 2.34 14.23
C THR A 87 7.91 3.44 14.08
N GLY A 88 7.90 4.18 12.97
CA GLY A 88 8.78 5.29 12.66
C GLY A 88 9.96 4.94 11.77
N GLY A 89 10.41 5.94 11.01
CA GLY A 89 11.47 5.84 10.01
C GLY A 89 10.95 5.52 8.61
N VAL A 90 11.84 5.64 7.62
CA VAL A 90 11.52 5.39 6.21
C VAL A 90 12.44 4.30 5.67
N ASN A 91 11.85 3.27 5.08
CA ASN A 91 12.55 2.26 4.30
C ASN A 91 12.37 2.53 2.80
N SER A 92 13.38 2.21 2.00
CA SER A 92 13.26 2.25 0.54
C SER A 92 14.05 1.12 -0.10
N LEU A 93 13.45 0.46 -1.08
CA LEU A 93 14.08 -0.62 -1.83
C LEU A 93 13.66 -0.57 -3.30
N GLN A 94 14.60 -0.77 -4.22
CA GLN A 94 14.26 -0.98 -5.62
C GLN A 94 13.76 -2.41 -5.80
N PHE A 95 12.48 -2.57 -6.10
CA PHE A 95 11.88 -3.87 -6.37
C PHE A 95 10.74 -3.75 -7.38
N GLY A 96 11.12 -3.63 -8.65
CA GLY A 96 10.19 -3.57 -9.75
C GLY A 96 10.68 -2.67 -10.88
N ILE A 97 9.84 -2.52 -11.90
CA ILE A 97 10.02 -1.63 -13.04
C ILE A 97 8.72 -0.86 -13.33
N ALA A 98 8.78 0.11 -14.25
CA ALA A 98 7.66 1.02 -14.53
C ALA A 98 6.31 0.34 -14.87
N THR A 99 6.35 -0.84 -15.49
CA THR A 99 5.14 -1.57 -15.92
C THR A 99 4.55 -2.47 -14.83
N ASP A 100 5.23 -2.62 -13.69
CA ASP A 100 4.82 -3.54 -12.64
C ASP A 100 3.60 -3.05 -11.88
N ILE A 101 2.74 -3.98 -11.50
CA ILE A 101 1.59 -3.73 -10.61
C ILE A 101 2.00 -4.16 -9.20
N PRO A 102 2.14 -3.23 -8.24
CA PRO A 102 2.50 -3.58 -6.87
C PRO A 102 1.34 -4.31 -6.18
N VAL A 103 1.66 -5.39 -5.49
CA VAL A 103 0.70 -6.32 -4.89
C VAL A 103 1.21 -6.81 -3.52
N PRO A 104 1.41 -5.90 -2.55
CA PRO A 104 1.94 -6.31 -1.25
C PRO A 104 0.99 -7.29 -0.54
N GLY A 105 1.59 -8.14 0.29
CA GLY A 105 0.89 -9.14 1.08
C GLY A 105 1.85 -10.09 1.77
N ASP A 106 1.42 -10.71 2.85
CA ASP A 106 2.18 -11.73 3.57
C ASP A 106 2.24 -13.04 2.75
N TYR A 107 3.34 -13.25 2.03
CA TYR A 107 3.53 -14.42 1.16
C TYR A 107 4.43 -15.51 1.78
N ASP A 108 5.03 -15.27 2.96
CA ASP A 108 5.80 -16.27 3.69
C ASP A 108 5.25 -16.64 5.07
N GLY A 109 4.18 -15.97 5.52
CA GLY A 109 3.44 -16.27 6.74
C GLY A 109 4.10 -15.74 8.00
N ASP A 110 5.00 -14.75 7.89
CA ASP A 110 5.71 -14.18 9.04
C ASP A 110 4.93 -13.06 9.75
N GLY A 111 3.77 -12.67 9.23
CA GLY A 111 2.95 -11.59 9.75
C GLY A 111 3.33 -10.21 9.23
N LYS A 112 4.25 -10.11 8.26
CA LYS A 112 4.56 -8.87 7.53
C LYS A 112 4.10 -9.00 6.11
N ASP A 113 3.57 -7.92 5.55
CA ASP A 113 3.33 -7.85 4.13
C ASP A 113 4.65 -7.64 3.37
N ASP A 114 4.84 -8.43 2.31
CA ASP A 114 6.07 -8.44 1.51
C ASP A 114 6.00 -7.45 0.34
N LEU A 115 7.17 -7.02 -0.13
CA LEU A 115 7.26 -6.31 -1.40
C LEU A 115 7.02 -7.31 -2.53
N ALA A 116 5.94 -7.11 -3.28
CA ALA A 116 5.55 -8.00 -4.36
C ALA A 116 5.05 -7.20 -5.57
N VAL A 117 5.38 -7.68 -6.76
CA VAL A 117 4.91 -7.11 -8.02
C VAL A 117 4.38 -8.18 -8.96
N PHE A 118 3.35 -7.83 -9.71
CA PHE A 118 2.83 -8.64 -10.81
C PHE A 118 3.25 -8.04 -12.14
N ARG A 119 3.71 -8.91 -13.04
CA ARG A 119 4.15 -8.55 -14.39
C ARG A 119 3.82 -9.70 -15.33
N GLY A 120 2.87 -9.47 -16.23
CA GLY A 120 2.61 -10.39 -17.34
C GLY A 120 2.27 -11.83 -16.91
N GLY A 121 1.45 -12.01 -15.88
CA GLY A 121 1.10 -13.35 -15.35
C GLY A 121 2.10 -13.91 -14.33
N THR A 122 3.19 -13.20 -14.06
CA THR A 122 4.21 -13.62 -13.08
C THR A 122 4.18 -12.72 -11.85
N TRP A 123 4.14 -13.35 -10.69
CA TRP A 123 4.31 -12.75 -9.38
C TRP A 123 5.79 -12.81 -9.01
N TYR A 124 6.38 -11.66 -8.67
CA TYR A 124 7.74 -11.55 -8.16
C TYR A 124 7.64 -11.11 -6.71
N LEU A 125 8.15 -11.92 -5.80
CA LEU A 125 7.97 -11.76 -4.35
C LEU A 125 9.33 -11.57 -3.70
N ASN A 126 9.53 -10.48 -2.97
CA ASN A 126 10.69 -10.28 -2.10
C ASN A 126 10.25 -10.51 -0.65
N ARG A 127 10.24 -11.78 -0.24
CA ARG A 127 9.68 -12.20 1.03
C ARG A 127 10.62 -11.86 2.19
N SER A 128 10.07 -11.26 3.23
CA SER A 128 10.77 -10.65 4.36
C SER A 128 11.71 -11.65 5.07
N THR A 129 11.30 -12.92 5.22
CA THR A 129 12.07 -13.97 5.90
C THR A 129 12.47 -15.12 4.98
N ALA A 130 11.75 -15.33 3.88
CA ALA A 130 12.00 -16.42 2.94
C ALA A 130 12.76 -15.99 1.67
N GLY A 131 13.09 -14.69 1.53
CA GLY A 131 13.81 -14.14 0.39
C GLY A 131 13.04 -14.19 -0.93
N PHE A 132 13.74 -13.90 -2.02
CA PHE A 132 13.12 -13.76 -3.34
C PHE A 132 12.57 -15.08 -3.90
N THR A 133 11.39 -15.02 -4.52
CA THR A 133 10.85 -16.07 -5.39
C THR A 133 9.98 -15.47 -6.50
N SER A 134 9.65 -16.28 -7.52
CA SER A 134 8.68 -15.92 -8.54
C SER A 134 7.73 -17.07 -8.84
N VAL A 135 6.45 -16.75 -9.05
CA VAL A 135 5.39 -17.73 -9.33
C VAL A 135 4.63 -17.29 -10.57
N ILE A 136 4.41 -18.21 -11.51
CA ILE A 136 3.54 -17.96 -12.67
C ILE A 136 2.13 -18.38 -12.27
N PHE A 137 1.24 -17.41 -12.17
CA PHE A 137 -0.17 -17.62 -11.83
C PHE A 137 -1.00 -16.44 -12.32
N GLY A 138 -1.86 -16.67 -13.29
CA GLY A 138 -2.63 -15.64 -13.99
C GLY A 138 -2.07 -15.34 -15.38
N GLU A 139 -2.82 -14.56 -16.14
CA GLU A 139 -2.50 -14.13 -17.50
C GLU A 139 -2.01 -12.68 -17.50
N GLY A 140 -1.31 -12.28 -18.57
CA GLY A 140 -0.78 -10.92 -18.66
C GLY A 140 -1.85 -9.81 -18.69
N SER A 141 -3.10 -10.16 -18.96
CA SER A 141 -4.25 -9.25 -18.92
C SER A 141 -4.89 -9.10 -17.54
N ASP A 142 -4.49 -9.91 -16.56
CA ASP A 142 -5.11 -9.89 -15.25
C ASP A 142 -4.74 -8.62 -14.49
N LEU A 143 -5.71 -8.10 -13.76
CA LEU A 143 -5.51 -7.03 -12.79
C LEU A 143 -5.47 -7.69 -11.41
N PRO A 144 -4.27 -7.92 -10.85
CA PRO A 144 -4.15 -8.54 -9.55
C PRO A 144 -4.64 -7.55 -8.49
N ILE A 145 -5.25 -8.11 -7.45
CA ILE A 145 -5.71 -7.35 -6.31
C ILE A 145 -4.81 -7.76 -5.13
N PRO A 146 -4.19 -6.80 -4.42
CA PRO A 146 -3.50 -7.07 -3.16
C PRO A 146 -4.46 -7.64 -2.11
N LYS A 147 -3.92 -8.07 -0.96
CA LYS A 147 -4.64 -8.69 0.16
C LYS A 147 -5.90 -7.94 0.64
N GLN A 148 -6.04 -6.63 0.38
CA GLN A 148 -7.26 -5.87 0.65
C GLN A 148 -7.72 -5.01 -0.55
N TYR A 149 -8.84 -5.41 -1.15
CA TYR A 149 -9.83 -4.48 -1.72
C TYR A 149 -11.20 -5.11 -1.53
N VAL A 150 -12.07 -4.47 -0.75
CA VAL A 150 -13.51 -4.76 -0.74
C VAL A 150 -14.17 -3.72 -1.65
N PRO A 151 -14.90 -4.13 -2.70
CA PRO A 151 -15.55 -3.20 -3.63
C PRO A 151 -16.60 -2.29 -2.98
#